data_AF-A0A1F7W5L9-F1
#
_entry.id   AF-A0A1F7W5L9-F1
#
_cell.length_a   1.000
_cell.length_b   1.000
_cell.length_c   1.000
_cell.angle_alpha   90.00
_cell.angle_beta   90.00
_cell.angle_gamma   90.00
#
_symmetry.space_group_name_H-M   'P 1'
#
loop_
_entity.id
_entity.type
_entity.pdbx_description
1 polymer ?
#
loop_
_entity_poly.entity_id
_entity_poly.type
_entity_poly.pdbx_seq_one_letter_code
_entity_poly.pdbx_strand_id
1 'polypeptide(L)'
;MQKIYASGIGSFVPDVQIAGLDRGKAEFLRDLAEESDGRITFIDDHTGHLVKAHEAEISVDLVRMRRPGEPHTLEIHPLDDVAWRVIASLDELE
;
A
#
# COMPACT_ATOMS: atom_id res chain seq x y z
N MET A 1 -10.94 -12.79 0.77
CA MET A 1 -11.10 -13.48 2.06
C MET A 1 -10.42 -14.85 2.10
N GLN A 2 -10.82 -15.86 1.31
CA GLN A 2 -10.27 -17.23 1.41
C GLN A 2 -8.72 -17.30 1.32
N LYS A 3 -8.09 -16.48 0.47
CA LYS A 3 -6.62 -16.41 0.35
C LYS A 3 -5.90 -15.90 1.61
N ILE A 4 -6.52 -14.97 2.36
CA ILE A 4 -5.93 -14.39 3.59
C ILE A 4 -6.07 -15.37 4.76
N TYR A 5 -7.19 -16.08 4.86
CA TYR A 5 -7.32 -17.16 5.84
C TYR A 5 -6.38 -18.32 5.52
N ALA A 6 -6.24 -18.68 4.25
CA ALA A 6 -5.35 -19.76 3.82
C ALA A 6 -3.85 -19.45 4.07
N SER A 7 -3.46 -18.18 4.15
CA SER A 7 -2.08 -17.79 4.49
C SER A 7 -1.79 -17.81 5.99
N GLY A 8 -2.77 -18.15 6.84
CA GLY A 8 -2.61 -18.26 8.29
C GLY A 8 -2.58 -16.93 9.05
N ILE A 9 -2.68 -15.79 8.35
CA ILE A 9 -2.66 -14.46 8.99
C ILE A 9 -4.06 -13.92 9.30
N GLY A 10 -5.13 -14.58 8.84
CA GLY A 10 -6.49 -14.06 8.94
C GLY A 10 -6.97 -13.75 10.36
N SER A 11 -6.45 -14.42 11.39
CA SER A 11 -6.76 -14.10 12.79
C SER A 11 -6.07 -12.83 13.30
N PHE A 12 -5.02 -12.37 12.62
CA PHE A 12 -4.25 -11.17 12.96
C PHE A 12 -4.67 -9.95 12.14
N VAL A 13 -5.51 -10.13 11.11
CA VAL A 13 -6.04 -9.06 10.26
C VAL A 13 -7.56 -9.04 10.43
N PRO A 14 -8.08 -8.36 11.47
CA PRO A 14 -9.50 -8.43 11.84
C PRO A 14 -10.41 -7.82 10.77
N ASP A 15 -9.93 -6.78 10.08
CA ASP A 15 -10.73 -6.00 9.14
C ASP A 15 -10.08 -6.02 7.75
N VAL A 16 -10.62 -6.85 6.86
CA VAL A 16 -10.22 -6.90 5.46
C VAL A 16 -11.30 -6.25 4.61
N GLN A 17 -10.94 -5.14 3.97
CA GLN A 17 -11.77 -4.51 2.95
C GLN A 17 -11.16 -4.71 1.56
N ILE A 18 -12.02 -4.85 0.55
CA ILE A 18 -11.62 -5.05 -0.84
C ILE A 18 -12.16 -3.89 -1.66
N ALA A 19 -11.27 -3.13 -2.30
CA ALA A 19 -11.69 -2.14 -3.29
C ALA A 19 -12.45 -2.86 -4.40
N GLY A 20 -13.74 -2.57 -4.53
CA GLY A 20 -14.60 -3.12 -5.58
C GLY A 20 -14.13 -2.68 -6.98
N LEU A 21 -14.61 -3.37 -8.02
CA LEU A 21 -14.26 -3.05 -9.42
C LEU A 21 -14.77 -1.67 -9.86
N ASP A 22 -15.86 -1.20 -9.27
CA ASP A 22 -16.56 0.03 -9.66
C ASP A 22 -15.95 1.29 -9.03
N ARG A 23 -15.07 1.14 -8.02
CA ARG A 23 -14.48 2.26 -7.28
C ARG A 23 -12.98 2.34 -7.54
N GLY A 24 -12.49 3.53 -7.90
CA GLY A 24 -11.06 3.74 -8.10
C GLY A 24 -10.29 3.51 -6.77
N LYS A 25 -9.16 2.80 -6.82
CA LYS A 25 -8.32 2.55 -5.63
C LYS A 25 -7.98 3.83 -4.86
N ALA A 26 -7.73 4.95 -5.55
CA ALA A 26 -7.41 6.23 -4.92
C ALA A 26 -8.59 6.82 -4.12
N GLU A 27 -9.82 6.73 -4.65
CA GLU A 27 -11.02 7.19 -3.93
C GLU A 27 -11.29 6.32 -2.71
N PHE A 28 -11.10 5.01 -2.85
CA PHE A 28 -11.23 4.07 -1.74
C PHE A 28 -10.20 4.35 -0.64
N LEU A 29 -8.94 4.62 -1.02
CA LEU A 29 -7.89 5.00 -0.08
C LEU A 29 -8.18 6.34 0.62
N ARG A 30 -8.77 7.31 -0.09
CA ARG A 30 -9.15 8.60 0.49
C ARG A 30 -10.22 8.44 1.57
N ASP A 31 -11.29 7.70 1.29
CA ASP A 31 -12.32 7.44 2.29
C ASP A 31 -11.75 6.75 3.53
N LEU A 32 -10.91 5.73 3.34
CA LEU A 32 -10.24 5.06 4.46
C LEU A 32 -9.35 6.02 5.26
N ALA A 33 -8.69 6.96 4.57
CA ALA A 33 -7.89 8.00 5.20
C ALA A 33 -8.73 8.99 6.00
N GLU A 34 -9.91 9.35 5.51
CA GLU A 34 -10.83 10.28 6.17
C GLU A 34 -11.61 9.63 7.33
N GLU A 35 -11.91 8.33 7.24
CA GLU A 35 -12.60 7.56 8.29
C GLU A 35 -11.68 7.17 9.45
N SER A 36 -10.37 7.21 9.25
CA SER A 36 -9.39 6.83 10.26
C SER A 36 -8.91 8.04 11.07
N ASP A 37 -9.06 7.95 12.39
CA ASP A 37 -8.46 8.91 13.33
C ASP A 37 -6.93 8.73 13.48
N GLY A 38 -6.35 7.71 12.84
CA GLY A 38 -4.94 7.35 12.95
C GLY A 38 -4.13 7.64 11.68
N ARG A 39 -2.80 7.66 11.84
CA ARG A 39 -1.84 7.69 10.73
C ARG A 39 -1.96 6.40 9.92
N ILE A 40 -2.22 6.52 8.63
CA ILE A 40 -2.33 5.39 7.71
C ILE A 40 -1.07 5.27 6.88
N THR A 41 -0.55 4.05 6.78
CA THR A 41 0.54 3.69 5.89
C THR A 41 0.02 2.83 4.75
N PHE A 42 0.17 3.32 3.51
CA PHE A 42 -0.16 2.58 2.30
C PHE A 42 1.09 1.93 1.71
N ILE A 43 1.08 0.59 1.65
CA ILE A 43 2.20 -0.24 1.20
C ILE A 43 1.81 -0.97 -0.08
N ASP A 44 2.55 -0.76 -1.17
CA ASP A 44 2.34 -1.45 -2.46
C ASP A 44 3.69 -1.68 -3.17
N ASP A 45 3.79 -2.72 -4.00
CA ASP A 45 4.97 -2.95 -4.84
C ASP A 45 4.82 -2.29 -6.22
N HIS A 46 3.58 -1.93 -6.60
CA HIS A 46 3.24 -1.34 -7.88
C HIS A 46 3.26 0.20 -7.85
N THR A 47 4.26 0.81 -8.48
CA THR A 47 4.47 2.27 -8.55
C THR A 47 3.25 3.04 -9.06
N GLY A 48 2.52 2.50 -10.04
CA GLY A 48 1.32 3.15 -10.57
C GLY A 48 0.19 3.36 -9.55
N HIS A 49 0.13 2.58 -8.46
CA HIS A 49 -0.82 2.86 -7.37
C HIS A 49 -0.28 3.96 -6.44
N LEU A 50 1.02 3.94 -6.15
CA LEU A 50 1.68 4.97 -5.33
C LEU A 50 1.63 6.34 -5.99
N VAL A 51 1.87 6.42 -7.31
CA VAL A 51 1.74 7.66 -8.09
C VAL A 51 0.32 8.21 -7.97
N LYS A 52 -0.70 7.38 -8.17
CA LYS A 52 -2.11 7.83 -8.05
C LYS A 52 -2.46 8.32 -6.65
N ALA A 53 -1.94 7.67 -5.61
CA ALA A 53 -2.16 8.09 -4.23
C ALA A 53 -1.44 9.42 -3.93
N HIS A 54 -0.21 9.58 -4.43
CA HIS A 54 0.58 10.81 -4.32
C HIS A 54 -0.07 11.99 -5.05
N GLU A 55 -0.45 11.81 -6.32
CA GLU A 55 -1.10 12.83 -7.15
C GLU A 55 -2.48 13.23 -6.60
N ALA A 56 -3.17 12.31 -5.92
CA ALA A 56 -4.44 12.57 -5.27
C ALA A 56 -4.30 13.27 -3.90
N GLU A 57 -3.06 13.58 -3.49
CA GLU A 57 -2.69 14.25 -2.23
C GLU A 57 -3.36 13.62 -1.01
N ILE A 58 -3.49 12.29 -1.01
CA ILE A 58 -4.12 11.56 0.09
C ILE A 58 -3.19 11.63 1.30
N SER A 59 -3.74 12.00 2.47
CA SER A 59 -2.99 12.15 3.73
C SER A 59 -2.59 10.80 4.35
N VAL A 60 -1.74 10.05 3.65
CA VAL A 60 -1.22 8.74 4.04
C VAL A 60 0.30 8.68 3.84
N ASP A 61 0.99 7.86 4.63
CA ASP A 61 2.38 7.55 4.34
C ASP A 61 2.47 6.55 3.21
N LEU A 62 3.20 6.90 2.16
CA LEU A 62 3.41 6.02 1.03
C LEU A 62 4.69 5.22 1.22
N VAL A 63 4.59 3.91 1.04
CA VAL A 63 5.71 2.98 1.13
C VAL A 63 5.70 2.06 -0.06
N ARG A 64 6.85 1.96 -0.74
CA ARG A 64 7.06 0.99 -1.80
C ARG A 64 7.81 -0.22 -1.26
N MET A 65 7.23 -1.40 -1.43
CA MET A 65 7.93 -2.64 -1.12
C MET A 65 8.67 -3.18 -2.35
N ARG A 66 9.99 -3.31 -2.26
CA ARG A 66 10.85 -3.91 -3.28
C ARG A 66 11.48 -5.19 -2.76
N ARG A 67 10.81 -6.31 -3.03
CA ARG A 67 11.23 -7.62 -2.54
C ARG A 67 12.48 -8.11 -3.29
N PRO A 68 13.54 -8.56 -2.59
CA PRO A 68 14.71 -9.13 -3.24
C PRO A 68 14.33 -10.30 -4.16
N GLY A 69 14.79 -10.27 -5.41
CA GLY A 69 14.54 -11.32 -6.39
C GLY A 69 13.22 -11.20 -7.16
N GLU A 70 12.36 -10.22 -6.88
CA GLU A 70 11.10 -10.02 -7.61
C GLU A 70 11.30 -9.14 -8.85
N PRO A 71 11.14 -9.68 -10.09
CA PRO A 71 11.47 -8.96 -11.32
C PRO A 71 10.69 -7.64 -11.50
N HIS A 72 9.43 -7.63 -11.04
CA HIS A 72 8.52 -6.50 -11.16
C HIS A 72 8.89 -5.32 -10.24
N THR A 73 9.81 -5.52 -9.30
CA THR A 73 10.26 -4.48 -8.38
C THR A 73 11.69 -3.97 -8.66
N LEU A 74 12.32 -4.42 -9.76
CA LEU A 74 13.70 -4.04 -10.06
C LEU A 74 13.85 -2.60 -10.58
N GLU A 75 12.79 -2.03 -11.13
CA GLU A 75 12.81 -0.66 -11.67
C GLU A 75 12.92 0.38 -10.54
N ILE A 76 13.93 1.24 -10.62
CA ILE A 76 14.08 2.42 -9.78
C ILE A 76 13.15 3.49 -10.34
N HIS A 77 12.23 3.99 -9.52
CA HIS A 77 11.31 5.05 -9.91
C HIS A 77 11.87 6.42 -9.47
N PRO A 78 11.70 7.51 -10.25
CA PRO A 78 12.21 8.84 -9.88
C PRO A 78 11.68 9.41 -8.56
N LEU A 79 10.57 8.86 -8.06
CA LEU A 79 9.95 9.26 -6.80
C LEU A 79 10.31 8.35 -5.61
N ASP A 80 11.11 7.30 -5.84
CA ASP A 80 11.66 6.48 -4.77
C ASP A 80 12.47 7.37 -3.80
N ASP A 81 12.18 7.26 -2.51
CA ASP A 81 12.76 8.05 -1.41
C ASP A 81 12.55 9.57 -1.51
N VAL A 82 11.64 9.99 -2.40
CA VAL A 82 11.20 11.40 -2.56
C VAL A 82 9.74 11.55 -2.16
N ALA A 83 8.84 10.75 -2.76
CA ALA A 83 7.41 10.78 -2.46
C ALA A 83 6.97 9.60 -1.58
N TRP A 84 7.75 8.53 -1.55
CA TRP A 84 7.49 7.35 -0.72
C TRP A 84 8.80 6.75 -0.23
N ARG A 85 8.76 6.12 0.93
CA ARG A 85 9.88 5.34 1.46
C ARG A 85 9.97 4.00 0.72
N VAL A 86 11.17 3.58 0.37
CA VAL A 86 11.39 2.22 -0.16
C VAL A 86 11.82 1.28 0.95
N ILE A 87 11.20 0.09 1.03
CA ILE A 87 11.57 -0.98 1.96
C ILE A 87 11.72 -2.31 1.22
N ALA A 88 12.54 -3.22 1.73
CA ALA A 88 12.66 -4.59 1.24
C ALA A 88 11.85 -5.59 2.07
N SER A 89 11.58 -5.29 3.34
CA SER A 89 10.77 -6.08 4.27
C SER A 89 9.82 -5.19 5.10
N LEU A 90 8.72 -5.77 5.58
CA LEU A 90 7.84 -5.13 6.57
C LEU A 90 8.55 -4.82 7.90
N ASP A 91 9.64 -5.53 8.21
CA ASP A 91 10.44 -5.30 9.43
C ASP A 91 11.10 -3.91 9.45
N GLU A 92 11.17 -3.22 8.32
CA GLU A 92 11.75 -1.88 8.23
C GLU A 92 10.77 -0.77 8.60
N LEU A 93 9.50 -1.07 8.90
CA LEU A 93 8.47 -0.07 9.20
C LEU A 93 8.60 0.59 10.59
N GLU A 94 9.65 0.27 11.36
CA GLU A 94 9.97 0.89 12.66
C GLU A 94 10.15 2.41 12.60
#